data_AF-A0A3Z4X5Y3-F1
#
_entry.id   AF-A0A3Z4X5Y3-F1
#
_cell.length_a   1.000
_cell.length_b   1.000
_cell.length_c   1.000
_cell.angle_alpha   90.00
_cell.angle_beta   90.00
_cell.angle_gamma   90.00
#
_symmetry.space_group_name_H-M   'P 1'
#
loop_
_entity.id
_entity.type
_entity.pdbx_description
1 polymer ?
#
loop_
_entity_poly.entity_id
_entity_poly.type
_entity_poly.pdbx_seq_one_letter_code
_entity_poly.pdbx_strand_id
1 'polypeptide(L)'
;MAKKLFTVDYDEYVDRLLVNNIVWEDHGLMPWHLKLLAERSEQCGGLEFVLTDTPIPVPHIAPVENLYFFDANVKLLQQVLYTHDWRGGCQFPENVLKLSERFGTDIAYCQTFPKDLGRNSVVLWYHPPVEDIVKVIIER
;
A
#
# COMPACT_ATOMS: atom_id res chain seq x y z
N MET A 1 -14.83 -5.89 -2.76
CA MET A 1 -14.42 -5.76 -1.34
C MET A 1 -14.77 -4.36 -0.88
N ALA A 2 -15.34 -4.22 0.32
CA ALA A 2 -15.65 -2.91 0.89
C ALA A 2 -14.35 -2.17 1.22
N LYS A 3 -14.37 -0.84 1.11
CA LYS A 3 -13.23 0.01 1.48
C LYS A 3 -13.04 -0.07 3.00
N LYS A 4 -11.84 -0.47 3.44
CA LYS A 4 -11.45 -0.45 4.85
C LYS A 4 -10.35 0.58 5.06
N LEU A 5 -10.57 1.42 6.07
CA LEU A 5 -9.64 2.48 6.45
C LEU A 5 -8.88 2.06 7.70
N PHE A 6 -7.59 2.35 7.69
CA PHE A 6 -6.67 2.13 8.78
C PHE A 6 -6.24 3.46 9.34
N THR A 7 -6.32 3.63 10.66
CA THR A 7 -5.67 4.75 11.33
C THR A 7 -4.18 4.47 11.36
N VAL A 8 -3.39 5.39 10.85
CA VAL A 8 -1.93 5.32 10.89
C VAL A 8 -1.43 6.44 11.78
N ASP A 9 -0.68 6.08 12.80
CA ASP A 9 -0.01 7.00 13.73
C ASP A 9 1.49 6.72 13.71
N TYR A 10 2.30 7.76 13.91
CA TYR A 10 3.75 7.64 13.92
C TYR A 10 4.32 8.34 15.15
N ASP A 11 5.07 7.58 15.96
CA ASP A 11 5.82 8.09 17.10
C ASP A 11 7.26 8.37 16.66
N GLU A 12 7.58 9.66 16.49
CA GLU A 12 8.90 10.14 16.06
C GLU A 12 10.02 9.84 17.07
N TYR A 13 9.70 9.69 18.36
CA TYR A 13 10.73 9.52 19.41
C TYR A 13 11.33 8.12 19.42
N VAL A 14 10.53 7.12 19.04
CA VAL A 14 10.91 5.70 19.05
C VAL A 14 10.84 5.07 17.65
N ASP A 15 10.68 5.89 16.61
CA ASP A 15 10.58 5.49 15.19
C ASP A 15 9.57 4.34 14.99
N ARG A 16 8.34 4.55 15.49
CA ARG A 16 7.32 3.49 15.56
C ARG A 16 6.08 3.86 14.78
N LEU A 17 5.73 3.01 13.81
CA LEU A 17 4.47 3.08 13.09
C LEU A 17 3.40 2.24 13.81
N LEU A 18 2.24 2.84 14.08
CA LEU A 18 1.06 2.14 14.54
C LEU A 18 0.00 2.18 13.45
N VAL A 19 -0.59 1.02 13.15
CA VAL A 19 -1.70 0.89 12.21
C VAL A 19 -2.87 0.24 12.96
N ASN A 20 -3.98 0.95 13.10
CA ASN A 20 -5.11 0.57 13.96
C ASN A 20 -4.67 0.23 15.41
N ASN A 21 -3.77 1.02 15.99
CA ASN A 21 -3.14 0.78 17.30
C ASN A 21 -2.27 -0.49 17.38
N ILE A 22 -2.00 -1.17 16.27
CA ILE A 22 -1.10 -2.32 16.20
C ILE A 22 0.27 -1.82 15.74
N VAL A 23 1.32 -2.20 16.45
CA VAL A 23 2.69 -1.84 16.08
C VAL A 23 3.10 -2.60 14.81
N TRP A 24 3.50 -1.87 13.78
CA TRP A 24 4.14 -2.44 12.61
C TRP A 24 5.66 -2.41 12.81
N GLU A 25 6.21 -3.55 13.19
CA GLU A 25 7.67 -3.73 13.27
C GLU A 25 8.27 -3.86 11.87
N ASP A 26 9.47 -3.30 11.66
CA ASP A 26 10.23 -3.42 10.41
C ASP A 26 9.36 -3.11 9.18
N HIS A 27 8.88 -1.88 9.09
CA HIS A 27 7.94 -1.43 8.06
C HIS A 27 8.59 -1.15 6.69
N GLY A 28 9.93 -1.19 6.59
CA GLY A 28 10.63 -0.98 5.33
C GLY A 28 10.52 0.44 4.76
N LEU A 29 10.32 1.43 5.65
CA LEU A 29 10.07 2.84 5.31
C LEU A 29 11.06 3.75 6.01
N MET A 30 11.38 4.87 5.38
CA MET A 30 12.17 5.94 5.99
C MET A 30 11.29 6.76 6.93
N PRO A 31 11.86 7.39 7.99
CA PRO A 31 11.10 8.19 8.96
C PRO A 31 10.18 9.25 8.34
N TRP A 32 10.63 9.90 7.26
CA TRP A 32 9.81 10.90 6.58
C TRP A 32 8.61 10.30 5.82
N HIS A 33 8.70 9.04 5.33
CA HIS A 33 7.55 8.33 4.77
C HIS A 33 6.54 8.00 5.87
N LEU A 34 7.01 7.63 7.06
CA LEU A 34 6.13 7.30 8.20
C LEU A 34 5.33 8.52 8.63
N LYS A 35 6.02 9.66 8.78
CA LYS A 35 5.40 10.95 9.07
C LYS A 35 4.35 11.31 8.03
N LEU A 36 4.69 11.17 6.75
CA LEU A 36 3.78 11.42 5.64
C LEU A 36 2.53 10.53 5.71
N LEU A 37 2.68 9.23 5.98
CA LEU A 37 1.52 8.33 6.14
C LEU A 37 0.63 8.73 7.33
N ALA A 38 1.23 9.07 8.47
CA ALA A 38 0.48 9.49 9.65
C ALA A 38 -0.28 10.82 9.41
N GLU A 39 0.38 11.83 8.85
CA GLU A 39 -0.26 13.11 8.49
C GLU A 39 -1.42 12.91 7.50
N ARG A 40 -1.26 12.02 6.52
CA ARG A 40 -2.32 11.73 5.54
C ARG A 40 -3.47 10.95 6.16
N SER A 41 -3.18 10.00 7.04
CA SER A 41 -4.19 9.29 7.82
C SER A 41 -5.04 10.27 8.64
N GLU A 42 -4.41 11.20 9.36
CA GLU A 42 -5.12 12.22 10.14
C GLU A 42 -6.02 13.10 9.24
N GLN A 43 -5.48 13.59 8.12
CA GLN A 43 -6.21 14.45 7.19
C GLN A 43 -7.44 13.76 6.57
N CYS A 44 -7.38 12.44 6.34
CA CYS A 44 -8.42 11.72 5.61
C CYS A 44 -9.34 10.86 6.49
N GLY A 45 -9.10 10.79 7.80
CA GLY A 45 -9.81 9.87 8.70
C GLY A 45 -9.41 8.40 8.49
N GLY A 46 -8.15 8.17 8.12
CA GLY A 46 -7.56 6.87 7.84
C GLY A 46 -7.20 6.65 6.37
N LEU A 47 -6.34 5.65 6.14
CA LEU A 47 -5.83 5.28 4.82
C LEU A 47 -6.36 3.90 4.41
N GLU A 48 -6.59 3.70 3.12
CA GLU A 48 -6.79 2.36 2.55
C GLU A 48 -5.52 1.91 1.85
N PHE A 49 -5.23 0.61 1.92
CA PHE A 49 -4.15 0.01 1.14
C PHE A 49 -4.70 -0.65 -0.12
N VAL A 50 -4.01 -0.39 -1.24
CA VAL A 50 -4.37 -0.90 -2.56
C VAL A 50 -3.16 -1.61 -3.16
N LEU A 51 -3.32 -2.89 -3.47
CA LEU A 51 -2.29 -3.70 -4.10
C LEU A 51 -2.48 -3.73 -5.62
N THR A 52 -1.37 -3.54 -6.36
CA THR A 52 -1.33 -3.73 -7.81
C THR A 52 0.02 -4.30 -8.25
N ASP A 53 0.00 -5.18 -9.26
CA ASP A 53 1.19 -5.68 -9.95
C ASP A 53 1.53 -4.92 -11.24
N THR A 54 0.70 -3.93 -11.56
CA THR A 54 0.80 -3.09 -12.76
C THR A 54 0.74 -1.61 -12.39
N PRO A 55 1.37 -0.72 -13.19
CA PRO A 55 1.21 0.71 -13.02
C PRO A 55 -0.27 1.08 -13.12
N ILE A 56 -0.74 1.94 -12.21
CA ILE A 56 -2.12 2.40 -12.26
C ILE A 56 -2.31 3.38 -13.44
N PRO A 57 -3.34 3.20 -14.29
CA PRO A 57 -3.62 4.09 -15.39
C PRO A 57 -3.99 5.50 -14.91
N VAL A 58 -3.52 6.52 -15.63
CA VAL A 58 -3.78 7.95 -15.35
C VAL A 58 -5.24 8.28 -14.99
N PRO A 59 -6.28 7.73 -15.68
CA PRO A 59 -7.67 8.05 -15.35
C PRO A 59 -8.11 7.66 -13.93
N HIS A 60 -7.38 6.76 -13.26
CA HIS A 60 -7.72 6.30 -11.92
C HIS A 60 -7.06 7.15 -10.81
N ILE A 61 -6.09 8.03 -11.14
CA ILE A 61 -5.36 8.83 -10.16
C ILE A 61 -5.16 10.29 -10.62
N ALA A 62 -6.06 10.81 -11.45
CA ALA A 62 -5.99 12.21 -11.86
C ALA A 62 -6.47 13.14 -10.72
N PRO A 63 -5.77 14.25 -10.44
CA PRO A 63 -4.63 14.81 -11.19
C PRO A 63 -3.27 14.20 -10.79
N VAL A 64 -2.48 13.78 -11.79
CA VAL A 64 -1.18 13.10 -11.61
C VAL A 64 -0.10 14.00 -10.98
N GLU A 65 -0.22 15.31 -11.15
CA GLU A 65 0.71 16.30 -10.59
C GLU A 65 0.65 16.37 -9.05
N ASN A 66 -0.40 15.84 -8.45
CA ASN A 66 -0.59 15.76 -7.01
C ASN A 66 -0.16 14.40 -6.46
N LEU A 67 0.72 13.65 -7.10
CA LEU A 67 1.15 12.34 -6.61
C LEU A 67 2.56 12.37 -6.02
N TYR A 68 2.69 11.81 -4.82
CA TYR A 68 3.96 11.45 -4.22
C TYR A 68 4.30 10.00 -4.56
N PHE A 69 5.55 9.79 -4.97
CA PHE A 69 6.11 8.48 -5.28
C PHE A 69 7.35 8.27 -4.44
N PHE A 70 7.43 7.12 -3.78
CA PHE A 70 8.63 6.71 -3.10
C PHE A 70 8.77 5.19 -3.04
N ASP A 71 9.99 4.74 -2.81
CA ASP A 71 10.30 3.33 -2.71
C ASP A 71 10.25 2.88 -1.25
N ALA A 72 9.70 1.69 -1.04
CA ALA A 72 9.67 0.99 0.24
C ALA A 72 10.27 -0.41 0.04
N ASN A 73 10.83 -0.97 1.10
CA ASN A 73 11.21 -2.38 1.09
C ASN A 73 9.94 -3.26 1.03
N VAL A 74 10.07 -4.48 0.47
CA VAL A 74 9.02 -5.50 0.42
C VAL A 74 8.34 -5.79 1.76
N LYS A 75 9.00 -5.47 2.89
CA LYS A 75 8.44 -5.51 4.24
C LYS A 75 7.13 -4.73 4.42
N LEU A 76 6.99 -3.56 3.79
CA LEU A 76 5.74 -2.81 3.83
C LEU A 76 4.59 -3.62 3.22
N LEU A 77 4.84 -4.23 2.06
CA LEU A 77 3.87 -5.07 1.38
C LEU A 77 3.49 -6.28 2.24
N GLN A 78 4.46 -6.89 2.93
CA GLN A 78 4.19 -7.99 3.87
C GLN A 78 3.23 -7.57 4.97
N GLN A 79 3.48 -6.44 5.64
CA GLN A 79 2.61 -5.92 6.71
C GLN A 79 1.17 -5.71 6.21
N VAL A 80 1.03 -5.11 5.02
CA VAL A 80 -0.27 -4.84 4.41
C VAL A 80 -0.99 -6.14 4.05
N LEU A 81 -0.29 -7.11 3.47
CA LEU A 81 -0.87 -8.41 3.11
C LEU A 81 -1.42 -9.16 4.32
N TYR A 82 -0.72 -9.13 5.46
CA TYR A 82 -1.14 -9.78 6.71
C TYR A 82 -2.38 -9.15 7.34
N THR A 83 -2.76 -7.93 6.96
CA THR A 83 -4.03 -7.36 7.42
C THR A 83 -5.24 -8.08 6.83
N HIS A 84 -5.09 -8.78 5.70
CA HIS A 84 -6.17 -9.35 4.89
C HIS A 84 -7.27 -8.35 4.48
N ASP A 85 -6.96 -7.06 4.56
CA ASP A 85 -7.92 -5.97 4.49
C ASP A 85 -7.43 -4.90 3.49
N TRP A 86 -7.11 -5.34 2.28
CA TRP A 86 -6.63 -4.50 1.17
C TRP A 86 -7.52 -4.65 -0.06
N ARG A 87 -7.52 -3.65 -0.95
CA ARG A 87 -8.21 -3.72 -2.25
C ARG A 87 -7.22 -3.98 -3.37
N GLY A 88 -7.74 -4.45 -4.51
CA GLY A 88 -6.92 -4.73 -5.69
C GLY A 88 -6.45 -6.17 -5.70
N GLY A 89 -5.25 -6.40 -6.23
CA GLY A 89 -4.72 -7.72 -6.52
C GLY A 89 -3.85 -7.70 -7.77
N CYS A 90 -3.62 -8.87 -8.35
CA CYS A 90 -2.76 -9.01 -9.53
C CYS A 90 -3.57 -9.14 -10.81
N GLN A 91 -3.15 -8.44 -11.85
CA GLN A 91 -3.69 -8.54 -13.20
C GLN A 91 -3.07 -9.66 -14.02
N PHE A 92 -1.88 -10.12 -13.61
CA PHE A 92 -1.20 -11.25 -14.23
C PHE A 92 -1.39 -12.51 -13.36
N PRO A 93 -2.02 -13.59 -13.87
CA PRO A 93 -2.24 -14.82 -13.12
C PRO A 93 -0.96 -15.46 -12.58
N GLU A 94 0.15 -15.35 -13.32
CA GLU A 94 1.46 -15.85 -12.91
C GLU A 94 2.03 -15.15 -11.68
N ASN A 95 1.65 -13.90 -11.45
CA ASN A 95 2.07 -13.11 -10.30
C ASN A 95 1.28 -13.49 -9.05
N VAL A 96 0.00 -13.84 -9.22
CA VAL A 96 -0.86 -14.32 -8.13
C VAL A 96 -0.20 -15.51 -7.45
N LEU A 97 0.13 -16.56 -8.21
CA LEU A 97 0.71 -17.79 -7.65
C LEU A 97 2.04 -17.52 -6.93
N LYS A 98 2.96 -16.79 -7.57
CA LYS A 98 4.27 -16.49 -6.98
C LYS A 98 4.17 -15.70 -5.69
N LEU A 99 3.30 -14.69 -5.64
CA LEU A 99 3.14 -13.86 -4.45
C LEU A 99 2.42 -14.61 -3.33
N SER A 100 1.39 -15.40 -3.68
CA SER A 100 0.70 -16.23 -2.69
C SER A 100 1.64 -17.25 -2.05
N GLU A 101 2.49 -17.90 -2.84
CA GLU A 101 3.54 -18.81 -2.33
C GLU A 101 4.57 -18.06 -1.48
N ARG A 102 5.05 -16.90 -1.95
CA ARG A 102 6.09 -16.12 -1.28
C ARG A 102 5.64 -15.61 0.10
N PHE A 103 4.40 -15.19 0.23
CA PHE A 103 3.88 -14.54 1.43
C PHE A 103 2.91 -15.40 2.24
N GLY A 104 2.59 -16.61 1.77
CA GLY A 104 1.71 -17.54 2.47
C GLY A 104 0.28 -17.02 2.66
N THR A 105 -0.21 -16.21 1.71
CA THR A 105 -1.54 -15.57 1.76
C THR A 105 -2.20 -15.63 0.40
N ASP A 106 -3.53 -15.76 0.35
CA ASP A 106 -4.25 -15.81 -0.92
C ASP A 106 -4.36 -14.42 -1.54
N ILE A 107 -3.61 -14.19 -2.62
CA ILE A 107 -3.74 -12.96 -3.41
C ILE A 107 -4.83 -13.13 -4.47
N ALA A 108 -5.69 -12.12 -4.60
CA ALA A 108 -6.75 -12.10 -5.58
C ALA A 108 -6.22 -11.82 -7.00
N TYR A 109 -6.68 -12.61 -7.96
CA TYR A 109 -6.63 -12.24 -9.37
C TYR A 109 -7.68 -11.15 -9.66
N CYS A 110 -7.26 -10.05 -10.26
CA CYS A 110 -8.11 -8.89 -10.54
C CYS A 110 -7.98 -8.47 -12.01
N GLN A 111 -9.09 -8.49 -12.75
CA GLN A 111 -9.12 -8.07 -14.15
C GLN A 111 -9.18 -6.53 -14.32
N THR A 112 -9.50 -5.81 -13.25
CA THR A 112 -9.68 -4.35 -13.28
C THR A 112 -9.08 -3.72 -12.03
N PHE A 113 -8.57 -2.50 -12.15
CA PHE A 113 -8.15 -1.71 -11.00
C PHE A 113 -9.33 -1.38 -10.08
N PRO A 114 -9.10 -1.21 -8.77
CA PRO A 114 -10.10 -0.64 -7.87
C PRO A 114 -10.58 0.72 -8.38
N LYS A 115 -11.90 0.91 -8.39
CA LYS A 115 -12.51 2.20 -8.66
C LYS A 115 -12.42 3.09 -7.42
N ASP A 116 -12.54 4.40 -7.64
CA ASP A 116 -12.62 5.41 -6.57
C ASP A 116 -11.36 5.48 -5.69
N LEU A 117 -10.18 5.44 -6.32
CA LEU A 117 -8.94 5.83 -5.65
C LEU A 117 -8.97 7.33 -5.40
N GLY A 118 -8.55 7.76 -4.21
CA GLY A 118 -8.53 9.17 -3.83
C GLY A 118 -7.47 9.45 -2.77
N ARG A 119 -7.62 10.56 -2.06
CA ARG A 119 -6.60 11.07 -1.11
C ARG A 119 -6.20 10.12 0.01
N ASN A 120 -7.08 9.20 0.41
CA ASN A 120 -6.79 8.18 1.40
C ASN A 120 -6.22 6.88 0.82
N SER A 121 -6.05 6.77 -0.49
CA SER A 121 -5.52 5.56 -1.11
C SER A 121 -4.00 5.54 -1.07
N VAL A 122 -3.44 4.52 -0.43
CA VAL A 122 -2.03 4.15 -0.51
C VAL A 122 -1.89 3.00 -1.46
N VAL A 123 -1.36 3.28 -2.64
CA VAL A 123 -1.17 2.27 -3.67
C VAL A 123 0.22 1.69 -3.53
N LEU A 124 0.27 0.37 -3.34
CA LEU A 124 1.48 -0.43 -3.32
C LEU A 124 1.59 -1.12 -4.66
N TRP A 125 2.49 -0.61 -5.49
CA TRP A 125 2.82 -1.21 -6.77
C TRP A 125 4.09 -2.06 -6.63
N TYR A 126 3.94 -3.34 -6.93
CA TYR A 126 5.03 -4.31 -6.91
C TYR A 126 5.21 -4.94 -8.29
N HIS A 127 6.46 -5.23 -8.70
CA HIS A 127 6.74 -5.93 -9.95
C HIS A 127 7.45 -7.27 -9.69
N PRO A 128 6.72 -8.40 -9.66
CA PRO A 128 7.33 -9.71 -9.49
C PRO A 128 8.08 -10.14 -10.76
N PRO A 129 9.15 -10.97 -10.67
CA PRO A 129 9.90 -11.41 -9.49
C PRO A 129 11.21 -10.61 -9.30
N VAL A 130 11.26 -9.36 -9.77
CA VAL A 130 12.53 -8.74 -10.17
C VAL A 130 13.19 -7.96 -9.03
N GLU A 131 12.39 -7.40 -8.10
CA GLU A 131 12.91 -6.50 -7.06
C GLU A 131 12.25 -6.76 -5.71
N ASP A 132 13.00 -6.54 -4.62
CA ASP A 132 12.51 -6.52 -3.22
C ASP A 132 12.09 -5.09 -2.81
N ILE A 133 11.64 -4.32 -3.79
CA ILE A 133 11.21 -2.93 -3.67
C ILE A 133 9.75 -2.85 -4.08
N VAL A 134 9.01 -2.02 -3.37
CA VAL A 134 7.60 -1.70 -3.61
C VAL A 134 7.52 -0.21 -3.84
N LYS A 135 6.94 0.19 -4.96
CA LYS A 135 6.67 1.60 -5.24
C LYS A 135 5.38 2.00 -4.56
N VAL A 136 5.48 2.95 -3.64
CA VAL A 136 4.34 3.51 -2.91
C VAL A 136 3.90 4.79 -3.59
N ILE A 137 2.59 4.90 -3.84
CA ILE A 137 1.98 6.04 -4.51
C ILE A 137 0.86 6.56 -3.62
N ILE A 138 0.91 7.84 -3.30
CA ILE A 138 -0.14 8.53 -2.54
C ILE A 138 -0.43 9.88 -3.19
N GLU A 139 -1.68 10.36 -3.08
CA GLU A 139 -1.99 11.75 -3.44
C GLU A 139 -1.41 12.72 -2.40
N ARG A 140 -1.11 13.96 -2.81
CA ARG A 140 -0.67 15.10 -2.02
C ARG A 140 -1.82 15.82 -1.32
#